data_AF-A0A856MI29-F1
#
_entry.id   AF-A0A856MI29-F1
#
_cell.length_a   1.000
_cell.length_b   1.000
_cell.length_c   1.000
_cell.angle_alpha   90.00
_cell.angle_beta   90.00
_cell.angle_gamma   90.00
#
_symmetry.space_group_name_H-M   'P 1'
#
loop_
_entity.id
_entity.type
_entity.pdbx_description
1 polymer ?
#
loop_
_entity_poly.entity_id
_entity_poly.type
_entity_poly.pdbx_seq_one_letter_code
_entity_poly.pdbx_strand_id
1 'polypeptide(L)'
;MKPRRAIFALVPLALLLNSCGRDFPSVKNVGKMADTLDKTSSNIADDIYNSCITRTKYMSFLVAPPSGADRSSSGPVRKREEEETICENSNRPAVNNVKQANSVLVEYLKALGKIASGDTVSFDKNFDALGESLKNLKIPQSNGKLSSLNNSDVDAGINIAKFITNAFTREFRREKLKKAIVCTDKDIQTYIGATSGVKDLASNEPAKGGLTGLTQQAYVNGILKAEELEIREYVVNYIGGVTAVYQERPLDFITLEENYNKAMDSIRSRRDAAENYVELLQKIAKMHSDLKTEFQGKGKDQLDDAQLPNYCQDLYTPKADKSVTKEKAIRYDEEEIKNVGKIVSEYERSLEPLIQKMQKGL
;
A
#
# COMPACT_ATOMS: atom_id res chain seq x y z
N MET A 1 26.63 -8.67 21.27
CA MET A 1 26.47 -7.85 20.05
C MET A 1 25.13 -7.12 20.12
N LYS A 2 25.14 -5.79 20.18
CA LYS A 2 23.95 -4.94 20.36
C LYS A 2 23.33 -4.59 18.99
N PRO A 3 21.99 -4.55 18.84
CA PRO A 3 21.39 -4.07 17.62
C PRO A 3 21.57 -2.55 17.53
N ARG A 4 22.27 -2.08 16.48
CA ARG A 4 22.35 -0.67 16.13
C ARG A 4 20.96 -0.21 15.67
N ARG A 5 20.24 0.48 16.55
CA ARG A 5 19.07 1.30 16.17
C ARG A 5 19.61 2.51 15.40
N ALA A 6 19.56 2.45 14.08
CA ALA A 6 19.74 3.62 13.23
C ALA A 6 18.47 4.49 13.37
N ILE A 7 18.55 5.51 14.22
CA ILE A 7 17.59 6.60 14.28
C ILE A 7 17.82 7.42 13.01
N PHE A 8 17.10 7.12 11.93
CA PHE A 8 17.07 8.01 10.77
C PHE A 8 16.23 9.23 11.15
N ALA A 9 16.93 10.31 11.50
CA ALA A 9 16.38 11.65 11.52
C ALA A 9 15.83 11.93 10.11
N LEU A 10 14.53 12.25 10.06
CA LEU A 10 13.80 12.43 8.82
C LEU A 10 12.78 13.52 9.06
N VAL A 11 12.58 14.33 8.02
CA VAL A 11 11.60 15.43 7.85
C VAL A 11 12.30 16.78 8.17
N PRO A 12 12.17 17.84 7.32
CA PRO A 12 10.85 18.40 7.12
C PRO A 12 10.43 19.14 5.84
N LEU A 13 9.23 18.79 5.35
CA LEU A 13 8.32 19.77 4.70
C LEU A 13 8.05 20.96 5.63
N ALA A 14 8.23 20.80 6.95
CA ALA A 14 8.32 21.92 7.89
C ALA A 14 9.63 22.74 7.84
N LEU A 15 10.68 22.40 7.09
CA LEU A 15 11.79 23.33 6.83
C LEU A 15 11.38 24.36 5.79
N LEU A 16 10.39 24.07 4.93
CA LEU A 16 9.65 25.11 4.20
C LEU A 16 9.04 26.16 5.16
N LEU A 17 8.63 25.73 6.35
CA LEU A 17 7.96 26.54 7.38
C LEU A 17 8.92 27.09 8.47
N ASN A 18 10.07 26.44 8.71
CA ASN A 18 11.09 26.89 9.69
C ASN A 18 11.92 28.08 9.19
N SER A 19 11.82 28.44 7.91
CA SER A 19 12.30 29.73 7.40
C SER A 19 11.60 30.94 8.05
N CYS A 20 10.54 30.72 8.84
CA CYS A 20 9.80 31.74 9.58
C CYS A 20 9.90 31.58 11.12
N GLY A 21 10.82 30.75 11.64
CA GLY A 21 11.09 30.68 13.09
C GLY A 21 10.01 30.02 13.95
N ARG A 22 9.14 29.16 13.38
CA ARG A 22 8.15 28.39 14.14
C ARG A 22 8.37 26.89 13.95
N ASP A 23 8.81 26.21 15.00
CA ASP A 23 8.81 24.75 15.10
C ASP A 23 7.38 24.23 14.91
N PHE A 24 7.13 23.52 13.79
CA PHE A 24 5.86 22.86 13.58
C PHE A 24 5.96 21.37 13.96
N PRO A 25 5.07 20.86 14.84
CA PRO A 25 4.94 19.43 15.18
C PRO A 25 4.71 18.48 13.99
N SER A 26 4.48 19.01 12.80
CA SER A 26 4.15 18.30 11.56
C SER A 26 5.22 17.31 11.10
N VAL A 27 6.47 17.62 11.42
CA VAL A 27 7.65 16.83 11.06
C VAL A 27 7.58 15.39 11.55
N LYS A 28 7.20 15.26 12.82
CA LYS A 28 7.13 13.98 13.52
C LYS A 28 5.97 13.13 12.99
N ASN A 29 4.92 13.76 12.46
CA ASN A 29 3.70 13.08 12.05
C ASN A 29 3.80 12.50 10.64
N VAL A 30 4.50 13.17 9.71
CA VAL A 30 4.77 12.61 8.37
C VAL A 30 5.72 11.41 8.45
N GLY A 31 6.74 11.46 9.31
CA GLY A 31 7.62 10.31 9.57
C GLY A 31 6.85 9.12 10.16
N LYS A 32 6.03 9.36 11.19
CA LYS A 32 5.12 8.35 11.74
C LYS A 32 4.15 7.80 10.70
N MET A 33 3.68 8.62 9.75
CA MET A 33 2.82 8.17 8.66
C MET A 33 3.55 7.19 7.75
N ALA A 34 4.77 7.51 7.31
CA ALA A 34 5.58 6.61 6.50
C ALA A 34 5.90 5.29 7.24
N ASP A 35 6.24 5.36 8.53
CA ASP A 35 6.50 4.17 9.36
C ASP A 35 5.22 3.34 9.57
N THR A 36 4.08 3.99 9.78
CA THR A 36 2.78 3.30 9.92
C THR A 36 2.35 2.67 8.61
N LEU A 37 2.56 3.36 7.48
CA LEU A 37 2.31 2.83 6.14
C LEU A 37 3.19 1.59 5.88
N ASP A 38 4.48 1.66 6.21
CA ASP A 38 5.43 0.56 6.07
C ASP A 38 5.02 -0.65 6.92
N LYS A 39 4.73 -0.43 8.21
CA LYS A 39 4.30 -1.50 9.12
C LYS A 39 2.97 -2.13 8.68
N THR A 40 1.96 -1.31 8.36
CA THR A 40 0.62 -1.81 7.99
C THR A 40 0.68 -2.55 6.67
N SER A 41 1.37 -2.01 5.67
CA SER A 41 1.54 -2.69 4.38
C SER A 41 2.35 -3.98 4.49
N SER A 42 3.38 -4.02 5.36
CA SER A 42 4.11 -5.26 5.67
C SER A 42 3.21 -6.30 6.30
N ASN A 43 2.36 -5.91 7.26
CA ASN A 43 1.42 -6.82 7.92
C ASN A 43 0.39 -7.38 6.93
N ILE A 44 -0.18 -6.53 6.08
CA ILE A 44 -1.09 -6.97 5.00
C ILE A 44 -0.35 -7.95 4.05
N ALA A 45 0.89 -7.62 3.68
CA ALA A 45 1.68 -8.47 2.80
C ALA A 45 1.95 -9.85 3.42
N ASP A 46 2.35 -9.90 4.69
CA ASP A 46 2.59 -11.16 5.40
C ASP A 46 1.29 -11.98 5.56
N ASP A 47 0.17 -11.29 5.76
CA ASP A 47 -1.13 -11.96 5.92
C ASP A 47 -1.63 -12.61 4.62
N ILE A 48 -1.14 -12.20 3.44
CA ILE A 48 -1.45 -12.91 2.16
C ILE A 48 -1.09 -14.39 2.23
N TYR A 49 0.04 -14.72 2.86
CA TYR A 49 0.46 -16.10 3.08
C TYR A 49 -0.19 -16.70 4.34
N ASN A 50 -0.24 -15.95 5.45
CA ASN A 50 -0.77 -16.49 6.71
C ASN A 50 -2.25 -16.82 6.62
N SER A 51 -3.05 -15.99 5.95
CA SER A 51 -4.46 -16.25 5.66
C SER A 51 -4.62 -17.47 4.74
N CYS A 52 -3.75 -17.61 3.74
CA CYS A 52 -3.73 -18.78 2.86
C CYS A 52 -3.52 -20.07 3.66
N ILE A 53 -2.49 -20.14 4.51
CA ILE A 53 -2.24 -21.30 5.37
C ILE A 53 -3.33 -21.49 6.43
N THR A 54 -3.90 -20.40 6.94
CA THR A 54 -4.99 -20.50 7.94
C THR A 54 -6.23 -21.13 7.32
N ARG A 55 -6.57 -20.82 6.07
CA ARG A 55 -7.71 -21.44 5.38
C ARG A 55 -7.56 -22.95 5.28
N THR A 56 -6.34 -23.47 5.05
CA THR A 56 -6.15 -24.92 4.85
C THR A 56 -6.52 -25.72 6.11
N LYS A 57 -6.42 -25.11 7.29
CA LYS A 57 -6.84 -25.69 8.58
C LYS A 57 -8.35 -25.90 8.68
N TYR A 58 -9.13 -25.10 7.97
CA TYR A 58 -10.60 -25.19 7.95
C TYR A 58 -11.12 -26.11 6.83
N MET A 59 -10.25 -26.69 6.01
CA MET A 59 -10.68 -27.67 5.02
C MET A 59 -11.27 -28.92 5.68
N SER A 60 -12.57 -29.13 5.46
CA SER A 60 -13.33 -30.18 6.12
C SER A 60 -12.94 -31.58 5.63
N PHE A 61 -12.83 -32.51 6.59
CA PHE A 61 -12.61 -33.93 6.35
C PHE A 61 -13.91 -34.73 6.16
N LEU A 62 -15.07 -34.09 6.34
CA LEU A 62 -16.39 -34.73 6.35
C LEU A 62 -17.11 -34.69 4.99
N VAL A 63 -16.44 -34.23 3.92
CA VAL A 63 -17.04 -34.21 2.58
C VAL A 63 -17.13 -35.64 2.05
N ALA A 64 -18.34 -36.20 2.03
CA ALA A 64 -18.59 -37.46 1.34
C ALA A 64 -18.29 -37.27 -0.16
N PRO A 65 -17.52 -38.17 -0.80
CA PRO A 65 -17.30 -38.09 -2.23
C PRO A 65 -18.67 -38.14 -2.94
N PRO A 66 -18.89 -37.35 -4.00
CA PRO A 66 -20.13 -37.42 -4.77
C PRO A 66 -20.32 -38.86 -5.26
N SER A 67 -21.54 -39.36 -5.17
CA SER A 67 -21.90 -40.73 -5.55
C SER A 67 -21.42 -41.03 -6.98
N GLY A 68 -20.45 -41.93 -7.12
CA GLY A 68 -19.86 -42.32 -8.41
C GLY A 68 -18.46 -41.76 -8.67
N ALA A 69 -17.89 -40.93 -7.80
CA ALA A 69 -16.48 -40.56 -7.87
C ALA A 69 -15.61 -41.72 -7.41
N ASP A 70 -14.59 -42.01 -8.22
CA ASP A 70 -13.54 -42.99 -7.91
C ASP A 70 -12.98 -42.70 -6.51
N ARG A 71 -12.85 -43.72 -5.65
CA ARG A 71 -12.27 -43.58 -4.29
C ARG A 71 -10.78 -43.15 -4.32
N SER A 72 -10.22 -43.05 -5.53
CA SER A 72 -8.91 -42.48 -5.86
C SER A 72 -8.90 -40.93 -5.91
N SER A 73 -10.06 -40.27 -5.88
CA SER A 73 -10.16 -38.81 -5.82
C SER A 73 -9.68 -38.30 -4.45
N SER A 74 -8.49 -37.70 -4.46
CA SER A 74 -7.84 -36.91 -3.41
C SER A 74 -8.66 -36.70 -2.14
N GLY A 75 -8.40 -37.52 -1.11
CA GLY A 75 -9.02 -37.33 0.20
C GLY A 75 -8.73 -35.93 0.78
N PRO A 76 -9.47 -35.51 1.82
CA PRO A 76 -9.35 -34.17 2.42
C PRO A 76 -7.92 -33.76 2.81
N VAL A 77 -7.11 -34.75 3.23
CA VAL A 77 -5.69 -34.56 3.53
C VAL A 77 -4.89 -34.15 2.29
N ARG A 78 -5.11 -34.81 1.15
CA ARG A 78 -4.42 -34.49 -0.10
C ARG A 78 -4.85 -33.13 -0.64
N LYS A 79 -6.13 -32.77 -0.50
CA LYS A 79 -6.63 -31.43 -0.86
C LYS A 79 -5.97 -30.33 0.00
N ARG A 80 -5.79 -30.59 1.30
CA ARG A 80 -5.04 -29.69 2.19
C ARG A 80 -3.57 -29.55 1.75
N GLU A 81 -2.88 -30.65 1.47
CA GLU A 81 -1.49 -30.64 0.99
C GLU A 81 -1.33 -29.89 -0.35
N GLU A 82 -2.28 -30.09 -1.28
CA GLU A 82 -2.32 -29.38 -2.56
C GLU A 82 -2.50 -27.86 -2.34
N GLU A 83 -3.42 -27.45 -1.46
CA GLU A 83 -3.61 -26.03 -1.13
C GLU A 83 -2.43 -25.41 -0.38
N GLU A 84 -1.82 -26.14 0.55
CA GLU A 84 -0.59 -25.69 1.23
C GLU A 84 0.54 -25.48 0.22
N THR A 85 0.67 -26.39 -0.76
CA THR A 85 1.62 -26.24 -1.87
C THR A 85 1.34 -25.00 -2.72
N ILE A 86 0.06 -24.66 -2.95
CA ILE A 86 -0.32 -23.40 -3.62
C ILE A 86 0.10 -22.19 -2.78
N CYS A 87 -0.14 -22.22 -1.47
CA CYS A 87 0.28 -21.14 -0.56
C CYS A 87 1.81 -20.95 -0.58
N GLU A 88 2.59 -22.04 -0.56
CA GLU A 88 4.04 -22.01 -0.63
C GLU A 88 4.57 -21.47 -1.96
N ASN A 89 4.00 -21.92 -3.09
CA ASN A 89 4.52 -21.60 -4.41
C ASN A 89 4.00 -20.27 -4.99
N SER A 90 2.83 -19.80 -4.53
CA SER A 90 2.18 -18.60 -5.08
C SER A 90 2.08 -17.46 -4.07
N ASN A 91 1.57 -17.73 -2.87
CA ASN A 91 1.33 -16.68 -1.88
C ASN A 91 2.60 -16.24 -1.17
N ARG A 92 3.49 -17.18 -0.80
CA ARG A 92 4.76 -16.83 -0.12
C ARG A 92 5.64 -15.92 -0.98
N PRO A 93 5.88 -16.18 -2.29
CA PRO A 93 6.64 -15.25 -3.12
C PRO A 93 5.94 -13.89 -3.29
N ALA A 94 4.60 -13.87 -3.33
CA ALA A 94 3.83 -12.63 -3.45
C ALA A 94 4.06 -11.68 -2.26
N VAL A 95 4.31 -12.19 -1.04
CA VAL A 95 4.63 -11.37 0.15
C VAL A 95 5.73 -10.35 -0.16
N ASN A 96 6.85 -10.81 -0.73
CA ASN A 96 7.98 -9.94 -1.02
C ASN A 96 7.66 -8.92 -2.12
N ASN A 97 6.91 -9.32 -3.13
CA ASN A 97 6.51 -8.41 -4.21
C ASN A 97 5.56 -7.32 -3.72
N VAL A 98 4.62 -7.65 -2.82
CA VAL A 98 3.72 -6.67 -2.20
C VAL A 98 4.49 -5.73 -1.28
N LYS A 99 5.45 -6.24 -0.49
CA LYS A 99 6.35 -5.40 0.32
C LYS A 99 7.14 -4.43 -0.55
N GLN A 100 7.71 -4.91 -1.67
CA GLN A 100 8.45 -4.07 -2.60
C GLN A 100 7.55 -3.01 -3.25
N ALA A 101 6.34 -3.37 -3.66
CA ALA A 101 5.38 -2.40 -4.19
C ALA A 101 5.08 -1.28 -3.18
N ASN A 102 4.68 -1.63 -1.95
CA ASN A 102 4.39 -0.62 -0.95
C ASN A 102 5.63 0.21 -0.55
N SER A 103 6.83 -0.39 -0.61
CA SER A 103 8.08 0.33 -0.32
C SER A 103 8.34 1.50 -1.27
N VAL A 104 7.85 1.45 -2.52
CA VAL A 104 8.01 2.58 -3.47
C VAL A 104 7.38 3.84 -2.93
N LEU A 105 6.15 3.74 -2.40
CA LEU A 105 5.43 4.89 -1.84
C LEU A 105 6.04 5.32 -0.50
N VAL A 106 6.43 4.37 0.35
CA VAL A 106 7.11 4.66 1.62
C VAL A 106 8.41 5.43 1.37
N GLU A 107 9.25 4.96 0.44
CA GLU A 107 10.52 5.59 0.12
C GLU A 107 10.35 6.93 -0.59
N TYR A 108 9.30 7.07 -1.41
CA TYR A 108 8.92 8.37 -1.97
C TYR A 108 8.62 9.39 -0.88
N LEU A 109 7.77 9.04 0.10
CA LEU A 109 7.42 9.93 1.21
C LEU A 109 8.64 10.27 2.07
N LYS A 110 9.53 9.30 2.30
CA LYS A 110 10.82 9.54 2.97
C LYS A 110 11.72 10.47 2.14
N ALA A 111 11.79 10.29 0.83
CA ALA A 111 12.57 11.13 -0.08
C ALA A 111 12.09 12.58 -0.04
N LEU A 112 10.77 12.81 -0.13
CA LEU A 112 10.19 14.14 0.05
C LEU A 112 10.56 14.74 1.41
N GLY A 113 10.51 13.94 2.48
CA GLY A 113 10.94 14.35 3.82
C GLY A 113 12.39 14.83 3.88
N LYS A 114 13.31 14.18 3.17
CA LYS A 114 14.75 14.52 3.14
C LYS A 114 15.06 15.71 2.23
N ILE A 115 14.47 15.78 1.03
CA ILE A 115 14.59 16.94 0.13
C ILE A 115 14.16 18.21 0.87
N ALA A 116 13.10 18.09 1.65
CA ALA A 116 12.58 19.19 2.43
C ALA A 116 13.46 19.55 3.64
N SER A 117 14.17 18.57 4.25
CA SER A 117 15.16 18.82 5.31
C SER A 117 16.49 19.36 4.84
N GLY A 118 16.78 19.26 3.55
CA GLY A 118 18.10 19.60 3.04
C GLY A 118 19.16 18.56 3.40
N ASP A 119 18.77 17.40 3.92
CA ASP A 119 19.67 16.27 4.15
C ASP A 119 19.92 15.51 2.86
N THR A 120 21.17 15.09 2.66
CA THR A 120 21.53 14.16 1.59
C THR A 120 21.18 12.72 1.97
N VAL A 121 20.81 11.92 0.98
CA VAL A 121 20.30 10.57 1.18
C VAL A 121 21.11 9.62 0.33
N SER A 122 21.66 8.58 0.95
CA SER A 122 22.17 7.42 0.22
C SER A 122 21.09 6.34 0.20
N PHE A 123 20.85 5.75 -0.97
CA PHE A 123 20.02 4.56 -1.11
C PHE A 123 20.87 3.42 -1.68
N ASP A 124 20.75 2.24 -1.09
CA ASP A 124 21.58 1.07 -1.42
C ASP A 124 20.91 0.11 -2.43
N LYS A 125 19.84 0.50 -3.14
CA LYS A 125 19.03 -0.47 -3.92
C LYS A 125 19.02 -0.27 -5.43
N ASN A 126 19.20 -1.39 -6.11
CA ASN A 126 19.01 -1.62 -7.53
C ASN A 126 17.52 -1.52 -7.89
N PHE A 127 17.09 -0.40 -8.46
CA PHE A 127 15.71 -0.19 -8.90
C PHE A 127 15.32 -1.02 -10.13
N ASP A 128 16.28 -1.64 -10.81
CA ASP A 128 16.01 -2.62 -11.88
C ASP A 128 15.27 -3.86 -11.35
N ALA A 129 15.58 -4.29 -10.12
CA ALA A 129 14.88 -5.40 -9.46
C ALA A 129 13.45 -5.02 -9.05
N LEU A 130 13.18 -3.74 -8.81
CA LEU A 130 11.85 -3.24 -8.45
C LEU A 130 10.89 -3.32 -9.64
N GLY A 131 11.33 -2.88 -10.83
CA GLY A 131 10.51 -2.95 -12.04
C GLY A 131 10.06 -4.39 -12.35
N GLU A 132 10.97 -5.35 -12.21
CA GLU A 132 10.65 -6.77 -12.36
C GLU A 132 9.74 -7.29 -11.23
N SER A 133 9.95 -6.87 -9.97
CA SER A 133 9.05 -7.26 -8.87
C SER A 133 7.62 -6.74 -9.06
N LEU A 134 7.46 -5.51 -9.55
CA LEU A 134 6.15 -4.92 -9.85
C LEU A 134 5.44 -5.65 -11.00
N LYS A 135 6.17 -5.99 -12.07
CA LYS A 135 5.62 -6.78 -13.20
C LYS A 135 5.25 -8.21 -12.80
N ASN A 136 6.05 -8.82 -11.93
CA ASN A 136 5.87 -10.19 -11.48
C ASN A 136 4.94 -10.30 -10.26
N LEU A 137 4.38 -9.18 -9.79
CA LEU A 137 3.42 -9.17 -8.70
C LEU A 137 2.11 -9.84 -9.14
N LYS A 138 1.88 -11.05 -8.61
CA LYS A 138 0.69 -11.85 -8.87
C LYS A 138 0.18 -12.38 -7.53
N ILE A 139 -1.06 -12.05 -7.19
CA ILE A 139 -1.73 -12.55 -5.99
C ILE A 139 -2.92 -13.41 -6.45
N PRO A 140 -3.00 -14.68 -6.05
CA PRO A 140 -4.16 -15.52 -6.32
C PRO A 140 -5.43 -14.98 -5.65
N GLN A 141 -6.53 -14.92 -6.41
CA GLN A 141 -7.87 -14.61 -5.92
C GLN A 141 -8.66 -15.89 -5.60
N SER A 142 -9.72 -15.75 -4.82
CA SER A 142 -10.66 -16.81 -4.44
C SER A 142 -11.34 -17.50 -5.64
N ASN A 143 -11.48 -16.80 -6.77
CA ASN A 143 -12.09 -17.29 -8.00
C ASN A 143 -11.08 -17.91 -9.00
N GLY A 144 -9.83 -18.14 -8.58
CA GLY A 144 -8.76 -18.68 -9.42
C GLY A 144 -8.12 -17.68 -10.39
N LYS A 145 -8.57 -16.42 -10.42
CA LYS A 145 -7.91 -15.34 -11.16
C LYS A 145 -6.67 -14.84 -10.41
N LEU A 146 -5.77 -14.20 -11.13
CA LEU A 146 -4.62 -13.52 -10.55
C LEU A 146 -4.87 -12.01 -10.55
N SER A 147 -4.73 -11.38 -9.39
CA SER A 147 -4.62 -9.93 -9.29
C SER A 147 -3.18 -9.51 -9.53
N SER A 148 -2.99 -8.49 -10.36
CA SER A 148 -1.71 -7.85 -10.60
C SER A 148 -1.90 -6.35 -10.77
N LEU A 149 -0.79 -5.61 -10.71
CA LEU A 149 -0.77 -4.23 -11.19
C LEU A 149 -0.91 -4.24 -12.71
N ASN A 150 -1.60 -3.24 -13.27
CA ASN A 150 -1.63 -3.05 -14.72
C ASN A 150 -0.34 -2.35 -15.18
N ASN A 151 -0.10 -2.29 -16.50
CA ASN A 151 1.12 -1.68 -17.02
C ASN A 151 1.28 -0.20 -16.62
N SER A 152 0.18 0.58 -16.59
CA SER A 152 0.25 1.98 -16.16
C SER A 152 0.61 2.14 -14.69
N ASP A 153 0.14 1.25 -13.82
CA ASP A 153 0.48 1.24 -12.39
C ASP A 153 1.96 0.87 -12.22
N VAL A 154 2.44 -0.13 -12.96
CA VAL A 154 3.86 -0.53 -12.96
C VAL A 154 4.75 0.62 -13.44
N ASP A 155 4.41 1.25 -14.56
CA ASP A 155 5.16 2.38 -15.12
C ASP A 155 5.19 3.57 -14.16
N ALA A 156 4.07 3.87 -13.51
CA ALA A 156 3.99 4.89 -12.48
C ALA A 156 4.93 4.59 -11.29
N GLY A 157 4.94 3.34 -10.80
CA GLY A 157 5.86 2.90 -9.75
C GLY A 157 7.33 3.03 -10.17
N ILE A 158 7.66 2.66 -11.41
CA ILE A 158 9.01 2.82 -11.98
C ILE A 158 9.40 4.30 -12.09
N ASN A 159 8.47 5.18 -12.50
CA ASN A 159 8.74 6.62 -12.61
C ASN A 159 8.97 7.25 -11.24
N ILE A 160 8.20 6.87 -10.22
CA ILE A 160 8.43 7.28 -8.83
C ILE A 160 9.82 6.82 -8.36
N ALA A 161 10.19 5.58 -8.63
CA ALA A 161 11.51 5.04 -8.28
C ALA A 161 12.68 5.76 -8.99
N LYS A 162 12.52 6.08 -10.28
CA LYS A 162 13.48 6.89 -11.04
C LYS A 162 13.62 8.28 -10.44
N PHE A 163 12.50 8.92 -10.08
CA PHE A 163 12.51 10.19 -9.38
C PHE A 163 13.31 10.10 -8.08
N ILE A 164 13.04 9.11 -7.23
CA ILE A 164 13.77 8.88 -5.97
C ILE A 164 15.28 8.79 -6.24
N THR A 165 15.67 7.98 -7.22
CA THR A 165 17.09 7.80 -7.60
C THR A 165 17.76 9.10 -8.08
N ASN A 166 17.07 9.85 -8.94
CA ASN A 166 17.58 11.10 -9.50
C ASN A 166 17.59 12.24 -8.47
N ALA A 167 16.62 12.24 -7.55
CA ALA A 167 16.57 13.18 -6.44
C ALA A 167 17.81 13.05 -5.55
N PHE A 168 18.25 11.82 -5.29
CA PHE A 168 19.38 11.55 -4.43
C PHE A 168 20.74 11.74 -5.09
N THR A 169 20.89 11.31 -6.36
CA THR A 169 22.17 11.45 -7.08
C THR A 169 22.54 12.90 -7.41
N ARG A 170 21.58 13.83 -7.39
CA ARG A 170 21.79 15.24 -7.77
C ARG A 170 21.73 16.23 -6.61
N GLU A 171 21.82 15.76 -5.36
CA GLU A 171 21.65 16.59 -4.16
C GLU A 171 20.40 17.48 -4.25
N PHE A 172 19.22 16.90 -4.52
CA PHE A 172 17.99 17.70 -4.61
C PHE A 172 17.78 18.51 -3.34
N ARG A 173 17.92 19.83 -3.47
CA ARG A 173 17.68 20.79 -2.39
C ARG A 173 16.21 21.19 -2.35
N ARG A 174 15.83 21.83 -1.25
CA ARG A 174 14.48 22.36 -0.98
C ARG A 174 13.84 23.17 -2.12
N GLU A 175 14.65 23.83 -2.95
CA GLU A 175 14.20 24.57 -4.14
C GLU A 175 13.60 23.70 -5.25
N LYS A 176 13.83 22.37 -5.20
CA LYS A 176 13.31 21.39 -6.15
C LYS A 176 12.09 20.62 -5.65
N LEU A 177 11.65 20.86 -4.41
CA LEU A 177 10.48 20.18 -3.83
C LEU A 177 9.18 20.51 -4.58
N LYS A 178 8.98 21.79 -4.93
CA LYS A 178 7.91 22.26 -5.82
C LYS A 178 7.89 21.45 -7.13
N LYS A 179 9.05 21.33 -7.78
CA LYS A 179 9.26 20.57 -9.02
C LYS A 179 8.94 19.09 -8.84
N ALA A 180 9.42 18.47 -7.75
CA ALA A 180 9.16 17.07 -7.44
C ALA A 180 7.67 16.76 -7.32
N ILE A 181 6.95 17.53 -6.49
CA ILE A 181 5.52 17.29 -6.23
C ILE A 181 4.71 17.54 -7.51
N VAL A 182 4.97 18.62 -8.24
CA VAL A 182 4.24 18.91 -9.47
C VAL A 182 4.44 17.82 -10.53
N CYS A 183 5.65 17.30 -10.67
CA CYS A 183 5.99 16.34 -11.73
C CYS A 183 5.61 14.89 -11.41
N THR A 184 5.61 14.49 -10.13
CA THR A 184 5.33 13.10 -9.74
C THR A 184 3.86 12.84 -9.44
N ASP A 185 3.01 13.87 -9.41
CA ASP A 185 1.60 13.71 -9.01
C ASP A 185 0.83 12.71 -9.85
N LYS A 186 0.95 12.78 -11.18
CA LYS A 186 0.27 11.83 -12.05
C LYS A 186 0.66 10.39 -11.74
N ASP A 187 1.96 10.14 -11.52
CA ASP A 187 2.47 8.82 -11.17
C ASP A 187 1.96 8.40 -9.77
N ILE A 188 1.94 9.31 -8.79
CA ILE A 188 1.40 9.04 -7.44
C ILE A 188 -0.10 8.70 -7.49
N GLN A 189 -0.91 9.49 -8.21
CA GLN A 189 -2.35 9.24 -8.35
C GLN A 189 -2.61 7.87 -9.01
N THR A 190 -1.84 7.55 -10.05
CA THR A 190 -1.95 6.27 -10.78
C THR A 190 -1.51 5.11 -9.90
N TYR A 191 -0.34 5.22 -9.26
CA TYR A 191 0.25 4.16 -8.45
C TYR A 191 -0.58 3.82 -7.21
N ILE A 192 -1.16 4.83 -6.56
CA ILE A 192 -2.10 4.63 -5.46
C ILE A 192 -3.46 4.07 -5.95
N GLY A 193 -3.87 4.45 -7.16
CA GLY A 193 -5.19 4.13 -7.70
C GLY A 193 -6.27 5.16 -7.35
N ALA A 194 -5.88 6.41 -7.12
CA ALA A 194 -6.80 7.51 -6.80
C ALA A 194 -7.51 8.09 -8.04
N THR A 195 -6.92 7.92 -9.23
CA THR A 195 -7.51 8.31 -10.52
C THR A 195 -7.66 7.09 -11.41
N SER A 196 -8.68 6.27 -11.18
CA SER A 196 -9.01 5.19 -12.12
C SER A 196 -9.98 5.68 -13.20
N GLY A 197 -9.48 5.82 -14.43
CA GLY A 197 -10.29 6.07 -15.63
C GLY A 197 -11.09 4.85 -16.12
N VAL A 198 -10.92 3.70 -15.46
CA VAL A 198 -11.67 2.47 -15.75
C VAL A 198 -12.83 2.40 -14.77
N LYS A 199 -14.07 2.27 -15.28
CA LYS A 199 -15.23 1.95 -14.44
C LYS A 199 -15.28 0.43 -14.23
N ASP A 200 -15.50 -0.01 -13.01
CA ASP A 200 -15.89 -1.38 -12.75
C ASP A 200 -17.30 -1.58 -13.32
N LEU A 201 -17.39 -2.38 -14.38
CA LEU A 201 -18.63 -2.66 -15.09
C LEU A 201 -19.68 -3.35 -14.20
N ALA A 202 -19.27 -3.96 -13.08
CA ALA A 202 -20.17 -4.64 -12.15
C ALA A 202 -20.74 -3.73 -11.06
N SER A 203 -20.01 -2.68 -10.65
CA SER A 203 -20.39 -1.80 -9.54
C SER A 203 -20.70 -0.36 -9.95
N ASN A 204 -20.43 0.02 -11.20
CA ASN A 204 -20.51 1.40 -11.69
C ASN A 204 -19.62 2.40 -10.90
N GLU A 205 -18.74 1.89 -10.04
CA GLU A 205 -17.72 2.66 -9.34
C GLU A 205 -16.42 2.71 -10.16
N PRO A 206 -15.55 3.70 -9.92
CA PRO A 206 -14.20 3.68 -10.50
C PRO A 206 -13.49 2.39 -10.06
N ALA A 207 -13.03 1.58 -11.03
CA ALA A 207 -12.23 0.40 -10.78
C ALA A 207 -10.90 0.84 -10.17
N LYS A 208 -10.82 0.82 -8.84
CA LYS A 208 -9.63 1.23 -8.10
C LYS A 208 -8.44 0.38 -8.56
N GLY A 209 -7.47 1.01 -9.22
CA GLY A 209 -6.21 0.40 -9.68
C GLY A 209 -5.12 0.52 -8.62
N GLY A 210 -3.86 0.27 -8.99
CA GLY A 210 -2.71 0.52 -8.13
C GLY A 210 -2.73 -0.25 -6.80
N LEU A 211 -2.13 0.33 -5.76
CA LEU A 211 -2.06 -0.25 -4.42
C LEU A 211 -3.45 -0.41 -3.77
N THR A 212 -4.39 0.49 -4.07
CA THR A 212 -5.77 0.39 -3.57
C THR A 212 -6.47 -0.83 -4.15
N GLY A 213 -6.39 -1.02 -5.47
CA GLY A 213 -6.95 -2.17 -6.18
C GLY A 213 -6.34 -3.48 -5.70
N LEU A 214 -5.01 -3.51 -5.54
CA LEU A 214 -4.31 -4.66 -5.00
C LEU A 214 -4.84 -5.05 -3.60
N THR A 215 -5.01 -4.07 -2.71
CA THR A 215 -5.50 -4.32 -1.36
C THR A 215 -6.95 -4.80 -1.37
N GLN A 216 -7.84 -4.13 -2.10
CA GLN A 216 -9.27 -4.45 -2.07
C GLN A 216 -9.61 -5.71 -2.86
N GLN A 217 -9.10 -5.84 -4.08
CA GLN A 217 -9.46 -6.94 -4.97
C GLN A 217 -8.68 -8.22 -4.66
N ALA A 218 -7.39 -8.11 -4.34
CA ALA A 218 -6.56 -9.28 -4.11
C ALA A 218 -6.61 -9.74 -2.65
N TYR A 219 -6.35 -8.83 -1.72
CA TYR A 219 -6.27 -9.18 -0.31
C TYR A 219 -7.67 -9.32 0.34
N VAL A 220 -8.49 -8.26 0.31
CA VAL A 220 -9.81 -8.27 0.98
C VAL A 220 -10.81 -9.22 0.29
N ASN A 221 -11.04 -9.03 -1.01
CA ASN A 221 -12.03 -9.80 -1.78
C ASN A 221 -11.50 -11.13 -2.33
N GLY A 222 -10.18 -11.34 -2.31
CA GLY A 222 -9.54 -12.59 -2.69
C GLY A 222 -9.18 -13.43 -1.48
N ILE A 223 -8.06 -13.11 -0.84
CA ILE A 223 -7.44 -13.90 0.24
C ILE A 223 -8.35 -14.01 1.47
N LEU A 224 -8.75 -12.88 2.08
CA LEU A 224 -9.60 -12.89 3.28
C LEU A 224 -10.99 -13.45 3.01
N LYS A 225 -11.52 -13.25 1.79
CA LYS A 225 -12.81 -13.82 1.40
C LYS A 225 -12.75 -15.34 1.27
N ALA A 226 -11.67 -15.89 0.72
CA ALA A 226 -11.47 -17.33 0.66
C ALA A 226 -11.37 -17.95 2.06
N GLU A 227 -10.60 -17.32 2.96
CA GLU A 227 -10.51 -17.77 4.36
C GLU A 227 -11.90 -17.73 5.05
N GLU A 228 -12.67 -16.65 4.86
CA GLU A 228 -14.02 -16.54 5.41
C GLU A 228 -14.94 -17.68 4.94
N LEU A 229 -14.91 -17.97 3.64
CA LEU A 229 -15.75 -19.02 3.05
C LEU A 229 -15.39 -20.39 3.63
N GLU A 230 -14.09 -20.71 3.71
CA GLU A 230 -13.64 -22.00 4.25
C GLU A 230 -14.01 -22.16 5.74
N ILE A 231 -13.88 -21.11 6.55
CA ILE A 231 -14.31 -21.13 7.96
C ILE A 231 -15.81 -21.37 8.08
N ARG A 232 -16.63 -20.70 7.25
CA ARG A 232 -18.09 -20.90 7.25
C ARG A 232 -18.46 -22.31 6.82
N GLU A 233 -17.84 -22.81 5.75
CA GLU A 233 -18.07 -24.17 5.25
C GLU A 233 -17.65 -25.22 6.27
N TYR A 234 -16.52 -25.03 6.97
CA TYR A 234 -16.09 -25.92 8.04
C TYR A 234 -17.17 -26.08 9.11
N VAL A 235 -17.68 -24.96 9.62
CA VAL A 235 -18.68 -24.97 10.69
C VAL A 235 -19.99 -25.57 10.21
N VAL A 236 -20.49 -25.19 9.03
CA VAL A 236 -21.73 -25.75 8.46
C VAL A 236 -21.60 -27.26 8.22
N ASN A 237 -20.47 -27.73 7.68
CA ASN A 237 -20.24 -29.15 7.43
C ASN A 237 -20.07 -29.95 8.73
N TYR A 238 -19.38 -29.39 9.71
CA TYR A 238 -19.26 -30.00 11.02
C TYR A 238 -20.65 -30.11 11.67
N ILE A 239 -21.39 -29.00 11.75
CA ILE A 239 -22.77 -28.93 12.26
C ILE A 239 -23.68 -29.92 11.54
N GLY A 240 -23.66 -29.98 10.20
CA GLY A 240 -24.47 -30.92 9.41
C GLY A 240 -24.05 -32.39 9.60
N GLY A 241 -22.76 -32.65 9.85
CA GLY A 241 -22.22 -33.99 10.08
C GLY A 241 -22.46 -34.53 11.50
N VAL A 242 -22.56 -33.65 12.50
CA VAL A 242 -22.81 -34.05 13.91
C VAL A 242 -24.27 -33.82 14.35
N THR A 243 -25.21 -33.71 13.41
CA THR A 243 -26.62 -33.41 13.72
C THR A 243 -27.30 -34.41 14.66
N ALA A 244 -26.84 -35.67 14.67
CA ALA A 244 -27.32 -36.68 15.60
C ALA A 244 -26.65 -36.60 17.00
N VAL A 245 -25.51 -35.91 17.13
CA VAL A 245 -24.67 -35.81 18.36
C VAL A 245 -24.99 -34.55 19.17
N TYR A 246 -25.87 -33.65 18.67
CA TYR A 246 -26.24 -32.39 19.33
C TYR A 246 -26.73 -32.53 20.77
N GLN A 247 -27.39 -33.65 21.08
CA GLN A 247 -27.92 -33.87 22.43
C GLN A 247 -26.89 -34.44 23.41
N GLU A 248 -25.75 -34.94 22.92
CA GLU A 248 -24.78 -35.68 23.73
C GLU A 248 -23.53 -34.86 24.12
N ARG A 249 -23.20 -33.77 23.41
CA ARG A 249 -21.98 -32.97 23.64
C ARG A 249 -22.16 -31.44 23.50
N PRO A 250 -22.96 -30.81 24.38
CA PRO A 250 -23.23 -29.37 24.29
C PRO A 250 -21.98 -28.47 24.47
N LEU A 251 -20.99 -28.91 25.25
CA LEU A 251 -19.76 -28.14 25.47
C LEU A 251 -18.86 -28.05 24.22
N ASP A 252 -18.82 -29.11 23.41
CA ASP A 252 -18.05 -29.13 22.16
C ASP A 252 -18.66 -28.12 21.15
N PHE A 253 -19.98 -27.97 21.15
CA PHE A 253 -20.68 -27.01 20.32
C PHE A 253 -20.43 -25.55 20.75
N ILE A 254 -20.54 -25.25 22.04
CA ILE A 254 -20.22 -23.89 22.56
C ILE A 254 -18.78 -23.52 22.19
N THR A 255 -17.84 -24.46 22.36
CA THR A 255 -16.43 -24.24 22.00
C THR A 255 -16.27 -24.00 20.49
N LEU A 256 -16.98 -24.73 19.64
CA LEU A 256 -16.96 -24.53 18.19
C LEU A 256 -17.52 -23.16 17.79
N GLU A 257 -18.65 -22.77 18.37
CA GLU A 257 -19.27 -21.46 18.13
C GLU A 257 -18.36 -20.31 18.59
N GLU A 258 -17.74 -20.43 19.77
CA GLU A 258 -16.75 -19.46 20.23
C GLU A 258 -15.55 -19.36 19.29
N ASN A 259 -15.00 -20.49 18.84
CA ASN A 259 -13.87 -20.51 17.91
C ASN A 259 -14.25 -19.92 16.55
N TYR A 260 -15.45 -20.21 16.06
CA TYR A 260 -16.00 -19.60 14.85
C TYR A 260 -16.09 -18.07 15.00
N ASN A 261 -16.70 -17.60 16.08
CA ASN A 261 -16.87 -16.17 16.32
C ASN A 261 -15.51 -15.46 16.43
N LYS A 262 -14.54 -16.04 17.16
CA LYS A 262 -13.16 -15.53 17.24
C LYS A 262 -12.49 -15.47 15.87
N ALA A 263 -12.65 -16.50 15.03
CA ALA A 263 -12.09 -16.53 13.69
C ALA A 263 -12.73 -15.47 12.77
N MET A 264 -14.05 -15.32 12.85
CA MET A 264 -14.80 -14.31 12.09
C MET A 264 -14.46 -12.88 12.54
N ASP A 265 -14.29 -12.64 13.84
CA ASP A 265 -13.85 -11.35 14.38
C ASP A 265 -12.43 -11.01 13.94
N SER A 266 -11.54 -12.00 13.89
CA SER A 266 -10.20 -11.83 13.32
C SER A 266 -10.24 -11.43 11.84
N ILE A 267 -11.12 -12.04 11.03
CA ILE A 267 -11.31 -11.63 9.62
C ILE A 267 -11.84 -10.19 9.53
N ARG A 268 -12.84 -9.83 10.36
CA ARG A 268 -13.40 -8.47 10.40
C ARG A 268 -12.33 -7.43 10.73
N SER A 269 -11.53 -7.67 11.78
CA SER A 269 -10.43 -6.77 12.17
C SER A 269 -9.41 -6.57 11.04
N ARG A 270 -9.04 -7.65 10.33
CA ARG A 270 -8.11 -7.57 9.19
C ARG A 270 -8.70 -6.82 8.00
N ARG A 271 -10.01 -6.94 7.74
CA ARG A 271 -10.71 -6.12 6.74
C ARG A 271 -10.72 -4.66 7.13
N ASP A 272 -11.06 -4.33 8.37
CA ASP A 272 -11.03 -2.96 8.87
C ASP A 272 -9.64 -2.35 8.75
N ALA A 273 -8.57 -3.11 9.06
CA ALA A 273 -7.19 -2.66 8.89
C ALA A 273 -6.86 -2.36 7.41
N ALA A 274 -7.29 -3.23 6.48
CA ALA A 274 -7.11 -3.02 5.05
C ALA A 274 -7.89 -1.81 4.51
N GLU A 275 -9.10 -1.57 5.02
CA GLU A 275 -9.90 -0.40 4.68
C GLU A 275 -9.27 0.90 5.18
N ASN A 276 -8.79 0.93 6.43
CA ASN A 276 -8.04 2.07 6.97
C ASN A 276 -6.74 2.32 6.17
N TYR A 277 -6.07 1.26 5.72
CA TYR A 277 -4.90 1.36 4.84
C TYR A 277 -5.24 2.01 3.50
N VAL A 278 -6.35 1.61 2.87
CA VAL A 278 -6.83 2.25 1.64
C VAL A 278 -7.19 3.72 1.87
N GLU A 279 -7.87 4.04 2.97
CA GLU A 279 -8.21 5.43 3.29
C GLU A 279 -6.93 6.27 3.48
N LEU A 280 -5.91 5.72 4.16
CA LEU A 280 -4.59 6.35 4.28
C LEU A 280 -3.98 6.64 2.90
N LEU A 281 -3.96 5.66 2.00
CA LEU A 281 -3.45 5.83 0.64
C LEU A 281 -4.19 6.95 -0.10
N GLN A 282 -5.51 6.97 -0.04
CA GLN A 282 -6.33 8.00 -0.68
C GLN A 282 -6.06 9.40 -0.13
N LYS A 283 -5.85 9.52 1.19
CA LYS A 283 -5.48 10.79 1.81
C LYS A 283 -4.08 11.25 1.41
N ILE A 284 -3.12 10.33 1.27
CA ILE A 284 -1.79 10.65 0.73
C ILE A 284 -1.91 11.19 -0.70
N ALA A 285 -2.67 10.51 -1.56
CA ALA A 285 -2.90 10.95 -2.93
C ALA A 285 -3.57 12.32 -2.99
N LYS A 286 -4.59 12.55 -2.16
CA LYS A 286 -5.31 13.84 -2.11
C LYS A 286 -4.41 14.97 -1.60
N MET A 287 -3.63 14.74 -0.54
CA MET A 287 -2.63 15.69 -0.04
C MET A 287 -1.63 16.05 -1.12
N HIS A 288 -1.14 15.05 -1.86
CA HIS A 288 -0.18 15.26 -2.93
C HIS A 288 -0.77 16.13 -4.06
N SER A 289 -2.03 15.86 -4.43
CA SER A 289 -2.75 16.65 -5.43
C SER A 289 -2.97 18.10 -4.99
N ASP A 290 -3.39 18.31 -3.74
CA ASP A 290 -3.60 19.65 -3.19
C ASP A 290 -2.28 20.45 -3.14
N LEU A 291 -1.18 19.79 -2.76
CA LEU A 291 0.17 20.38 -2.79
C LEU A 291 0.59 20.74 -4.22
N LYS A 292 0.34 19.86 -5.20
CA LYS A 292 0.57 20.18 -6.62
C LYS A 292 -0.23 21.41 -7.03
N THR A 293 -1.51 21.48 -6.73
CA THR A 293 -2.35 22.62 -7.13
C THR A 293 -1.81 23.94 -6.58
N GLU A 294 -1.36 23.95 -5.33
CA GLU A 294 -0.74 25.14 -4.75
C GLU A 294 0.62 25.44 -5.43
N PHE A 295 1.43 24.41 -5.69
CA PHE A 295 2.73 24.57 -6.33
C PHE A 295 2.70 24.89 -7.82
N GLN A 296 1.63 24.55 -8.54
CA GLN A 296 1.48 24.89 -9.96
C GLN A 296 1.24 26.39 -10.18
N GLY A 297 0.91 27.16 -9.13
CA GLY A 297 0.60 28.59 -9.23
C GLY A 297 -0.84 28.85 -9.68
N LYS A 298 -1.26 30.11 -9.62
CA LYS A 298 -2.62 30.56 -10.00
C LYS A 298 -2.54 31.67 -11.05
N GLY A 299 -3.51 31.73 -11.96
CA GLY A 299 -3.62 32.81 -12.94
C GLY A 299 -2.54 32.74 -14.03
N LYS A 300 -1.83 33.84 -14.28
CA LYS A 300 -0.84 33.94 -15.38
C LYS A 300 0.47 33.18 -15.12
N ASP A 301 0.75 32.86 -13.86
CA ASP A 301 1.96 32.14 -13.44
C ASP A 301 1.73 30.62 -13.31
N GLN A 302 0.54 30.15 -13.72
CA GLN A 302 0.21 28.73 -13.68
C GLN A 302 1.00 27.95 -14.73
N LEU A 303 1.69 26.89 -14.31
CA LEU A 303 2.28 25.90 -15.22
C LEU A 303 1.17 25.16 -15.97
N ASP A 304 1.10 25.36 -17.28
CA ASP A 304 0.15 24.65 -18.14
C ASP A 304 0.59 23.20 -18.41
N ASP A 305 -0.36 22.34 -18.83
CA ASP A 305 -0.11 20.93 -19.10
C ASP A 305 0.89 20.69 -20.26
N ALA A 306 1.10 21.68 -21.14
CA ALA A 306 2.05 21.61 -22.26
C ALA A 306 3.48 22.02 -21.85
N GLN A 307 3.62 22.84 -20.81
CA GLN A 307 4.88 23.26 -20.20
C GLN A 307 5.40 22.21 -19.21
N LEU A 308 4.49 21.43 -18.62
CA LEU A 308 4.80 20.41 -17.62
C LEU A 308 5.86 19.39 -18.07
N PRO A 309 5.82 18.81 -19.29
CA PRO A 309 6.85 17.84 -19.74
C PRO A 309 8.26 18.43 -19.79
N ASN A 310 8.38 19.66 -20.31
CA ASN A 310 9.67 20.36 -20.38
C ASN A 310 10.15 20.75 -18.98
N TYR A 311 9.24 21.23 -18.13
CA TYR A 311 9.54 21.55 -16.75
C TYR A 311 10.08 20.30 -16.02
N CYS A 312 9.48 19.13 -16.24
CA CYS A 312 9.83 17.90 -15.56
C CYS A 312 11.00 17.11 -16.19
N GLN A 313 11.49 17.49 -17.38
CA GLN A 313 12.46 16.70 -18.16
C GLN A 313 13.76 16.36 -17.40
N ASP A 314 14.25 17.30 -16.60
CA ASP A 314 15.49 17.10 -15.81
C ASP A 314 15.31 16.10 -14.67
N LEU A 315 14.09 15.80 -14.22
CA LEU A 315 13.84 14.85 -13.14
C LEU A 315 14.02 13.40 -13.59
N TYR A 316 13.94 13.12 -14.89
CA TYR A 316 13.83 11.75 -15.42
C TYR A 316 15.00 11.34 -16.33
N THR A 317 15.88 12.27 -16.72
CA THR A 317 17.00 12.00 -17.65
C THR A 317 18.33 11.76 -16.91
N PRO A 318 19.06 10.66 -17.16
CA PRO A 318 20.34 10.37 -16.47
C PRO A 318 21.55 11.23 -16.91
N LYS A 319 21.41 12.16 -17.87
CA LYS A 319 22.53 12.92 -18.43
C LYS A 319 22.18 14.39 -18.69
N ALA A 320 22.79 15.29 -17.95
CA ALA A 320 23.39 16.52 -18.48
C ALA A 320 24.34 17.10 -17.44
N ASP A 321 25.58 16.63 -17.49
CA ASP A 321 26.74 17.42 -17.08
C ASP A 321 26.82 18.58 -18.07
N LYS A 322 26.21 19.73 -17.76
CA LYS A 322 26.44 21.03 -18.41
C LYS A 322 25.72 22.12 -17.65
N SER A 323 26.52 22.97 -17.01
CA SER A 323 26.18 24.27 -16.45
C SER A 323 24.82 24.33 -15.76
N VAL A 324 24.83 24.25 -14.43
CA VAL A 324 23.82 24.93 -13.62
C VAL A 324 23.87 26.41 -14.02
N THR A 325 23.17 26.78 -15.09
CA THR A 325 22.58 28.11 -15.22
C THR A 325 21.95 28.32 -13.87
N LYS A 326 22.44 29.27 -13.08
CA LYS A 326 21.90 29.59 -11.74
C LYS A 326 20.39 29.65 -11.88
N GLU A 327 19.73 28.54 -11.59
CA GLU A 327 18.29 28.46 -11.57
C GLU A 327 17.94 29.48 -10.52
N LYS A 328 17.28 30.56 -10.94
CA LYS A 328 16.80 31.58 -10.01
C LYS A 328 16.16 30.81 -8.87
N ALA A 329 16.76 30.91 -7.67
CA ALA A 329 16.26 30.25 -6.49
C ALA A 329 14.75 30.49 -6.48
N ILE A 330 13.96 29.45 -6.70
CA ILE A 330 12.52 29.56 -6.75
C ILE A 330 12.15 30.05 -5.35
N ARG A 331 11.82 31.34 -5.25
CA ARG A 331 11.37 31.95 -4.01
C ARG A 331 9.93 31.55 -3.86
N TYR A 332 9.67 30.68 -2.89
CA TYR A 332 8.33 30.51 -2.35
C TYR A 332 7.89 31.86 -1.79
N ASP A 333 6.74 32.37 -2.23
CA ASP A 333 6.16 33.52 -1.56
C ASP A 333 5.56 33.11 -0.20
N GLU A 334 5.35 34.08 0.69
CA GLU A 334 4.87 33.82 2.06
C GLU A 334 3.46 33.20 2.09
N GLU A 335 2.64 33.47 1.07
CA GLU A 335 1.27 32.96 0.97
C GLU A 335 1.28 31.48 0.55
N GLU A 336 2.11 31.10 -0.43
CA GLU A 336 2.36 29.72 -0.86
C GLU A 336 2.86 28.89 0.32
N ILE A 337 3.82 29.40 1.11
CA ILE A 337 4.33 28.72 2.32
C ILE A 337 3.18 28.51 3.34
N LYS A 338 2.36 29.54 3.58
CA LYS A 338 1.25 29.47 4.53
C LYS A 338 0.19 28.46 4.08
N ASN A 339 -0.15 28.42 2.79
CA ASN A 339 -1.13 27.51 2.22
C ASN A 339 -0.63 26.07 2.27
N VAL A 340 0.63 25.82 1.91
CA VAL A 340 1.28 24.49 2.06
C VAL A 340 1.24 24.04 3.52
N GLY A 341 1.58 24.92 4.47
CA GLY A 341 1.51 24.59 5.90
C GLY A 341 0.10 24.26 6.38
N LYS A 342 -0.92 24.94 5.84
CA LYS A 342 -2.34 24.64 6.12
C LYS A 342 -2.73 23.26 5.60
N ILE A 343 -2.42 22.97 4.33
CA ILE A 343 -2.70 21.66 3.69
C ILE A 343 -2.10 20.54 4.54
N VAL A 344 -0.80 20.59 4.82
CA VAL A 344 -0.11 19.55 5.60
C VAL A 344 -0.75 19.37 6.98
N SER A 345 -1.05 20.46 7.68
CA SER A 345 -1.66 20.42 9.02
C SER A 345 -3.07 19.81 9.01
N GLU A 346 -3.87 20.09 7.98
CA GLU A 346 -5.22 19.52 7.82
C GLU A 346 -5.15 18.01 7.59
N TYR A 347 -4.26 17.57 6.70
CA TYR A 347 -4.08 16.15 6.44
C TYR A 347 -3.58 15.40 7.67
N GLU A 348 -2.61 15.94 8.40
CA GLU A 348 -2.13 15.32 9.64
C GLU A 348 -3.24 15.07 10.66
N ARG A 349 -4.08 16.08 10.93
CA ARG A 349 -5.23 15.91 11.84
C ARG A 349 -6.18 14.83 11.36
N SER A 350 -6.36 14.73 10.05
CA SER A 350 -7.25 13.74 9.45
C SER A 350 -6.66 12.31 9.44
N LEU A 351 -5.34 12.19 9.53
CA LEU A 351 -4.59 10.93 9.46
C LEU A 351 -4.35 10.31 10.83
N GLU A 352 -4.15 11.12 11.87
CA GLU A 352 -3.97 10.68 13.26
C GLU A 352 -5.00 9.62 13.72
N PRO A 353 -6.33 9.80 13.54
CA PRO A 353 -7.29 8.77 13.94
C PRO A 353 -7.14 7.46 13.16
N LEU A 354 -6.75 7.51 11.90
CA LEU A 354 -6.52 6.30 11.08
C LEU A 354 -5.28 5.56 11.54
N ILE A 355 -4.19 6.28 11.80
CA ILE A 355 -2.95 5.72 12.34
C ILE A 355 -3.23 5.00 13.66
N GLN A 356 -4.02 5.61 14.55
CA GLN A 356 -4.41 4.98 15.82
C GLN A 356 -5.27 3.73 15.64
N LYS A 357 -6.20 3.71 14.68
CA LYS A 357 -7.00 2.51 14.36
C LYS A 357 -6.13 1.37 13.84
N MET A 358 -5.22 1.66 12.90
CA MET A 358 -4.32 0.65 12.33
C MET A 358 -3.33 0.07 13.35
N GLN A 359 -2.96 0.84 14.37
CA GLN A 359 -2.12 0.34 15.48
C GLN A 359 -2.86 -0.57 16.47
N LYS A 360 -4.21 -0.49 16.52
CA LYS A 360 -5.06 -1.30 17.41
C LYS A 360 -5.62 -2.55 16.74
N GLY A 361 -5.72 -2.57 15.41
CA GLY A 361 -6.40 -3.62 14.63
C GLY A 361 -5.52 -4.72 14.05
N LEU A 362 -4.23 -4.77 14.42
CA LEU A 362 -3.25 -5.76 13.95
C LEU A 362 -2.52 -6.43 15.10
#